data_AF-A0A0G4NAK6-F1
#
_entry.id   AF-A0A0G4NAK6-F1
#
_cell.length_a   1.000
_cell.length_b   1.000
_cell.length_c   1.000
_cell.angle_alpha   90.00
_cell.angle_beta   90.00
_cell.angle_gamma   90.00
#
_symmetry.space_group_name_H-M   'P 1'
#
loop_
_entity.id
_entity.type
_entity.pdbx_description
1 polymer ?
#
loop_
_entity_poly.entity_id
_entity_poly.type
_entity_poly.pdbx_seq_one_letter_code
_entity_poly.pdbx_strand_id
1 'polypeptide(L)'
;MAEESPISYEQLAAIEREFEDVETEIIRKQYELTRPLYEKRQAIISKIPNFWPLVLEQAPPDIDEYIQPQDSALLLAALKNVSVSRFDIENGAQGDPRSVSIKLEFGDNDFFED
;
A
#
# COMPACT_ATOMS: atom_id res chain seq x y z
N MET A 1 -13.21 0.18 51.51
CA MET A 1 -13.24 -1.06 50.72
C MET A 1 -13.22 -0.63 49.28
N ALA A 2 -12.11 -0.80 48.57
CA ALA A 2 -12.12 -0.63 47.12
C ALA A 2 -12.94 -1.80 46.57
N GLU A 3 -13.99 -1.52 45.81
CA GLU A 3 -14.68 -2.56 45.04
C GLU A 3 -13.65 -3.16 44.08
N GLU A 4 -13.24 -4.41 44.34
CA GLU A 4 -12.51 -5.20 43.35
C GLU A 4 -13.47 -5.43 42.19
N SER A 5 -13.29 -4.67 41.12
CA SER A 5 -14.09 -4.81 39.92
C SER A 5 -13.94 -6.26 39.42
N PRO A 6 -15.03 -6.98 39.13
CA PRO A 6 -15.00 -8.40 38.77
C PRO A 6 -14.40 -8.67 37.37
N ILE A 7 -13.91 -7.63 36.70
CA ILE A 7 -13.34 -7.67 35.36
C ILE A 7 -11.82 -7.58 35.50
N SER A 8 -11.13 -8.63 35.09
CA SER A 8 -9.67 -8.63 35.08
C SER A 8 -9.14 -7.91 33.83
N TYR A 9 -7.97 -7.29 33.94
CA TYR A 9 -7.25 -6.75 32.78
C TYR A 9 -7.04 -7.79 31.67
N GLU A 10 -7.03 -9.08 32.02
CA GLU A 10 -6.92 -10.19 31.06
C GLU A 10 -8.16 -10.31 30.17
N GLN A 11 -9.36 -10.07 30.71
CA GLN A 11 -10.60 -10.09 29.91
C GLN A 11 -10.66 -8.93 28.92
N LEU A 12 -10.20 -7.73 29.32
CA LEU A 12 -10.06 -6.60 28.40
C LEU A 12 -9.02 -6.90 27.32
N ALA A 13 -7.87 -7.44 27.68
CA ALA A 13 -6.82 -7.80 26.71
C ALA A 13 -7.28 -8.88 25.71
N ALA A 14 -8.16 -9.80 26.11
CA ALA A 14 -8.75 -10.78 25.20
C ALA A 14 -9.67 -10.10 24.17
N ILE A 15 -10.51 -9.17 24.62
CA ILE A 15 -11.40 -8.39 23.73
C ILE A 15 -10.59 -7.53 22.74
N GLU A 16 -9.52 -6.89 23.20
CA GLU A 16 -8.65 -6.11 22.31
C GLU A 16 -8.03 -6.97 21.19
N ARG A 17 -7.62 -8.21 21.50
CA ARG A 17 -7.15 -9.16 20.47
C ARG A 17 -8.25 -9.52 19.46
N GLU A 18 -9.49 -9.71 19.93
CA GLU A 18 -10.62 -9.95 19.04
C GLU A 18 -10.88 -8.74 18.12
N PHE A 19 -10.71 -7.51 18.62
CA PHE A 19 -10.76 -6.31 17.77
C PHE A 19 -9.64 -6.30 16.72
N GLU A 20 -8.39 -6.61 17.10
CA GLU A 20 -7.25 -6.68 16.17
C GLU A 20 -7.46 -7.72 15.05
N ASP A 21 -8.06 -8.87 15.39
CA ASP A 21 -8.42 -9.91 14.43
C ASP A 21 -9.48 -9.40 13.44
N VAL A 22 -10.53 -8.73 13.94
CA VAL A 22 -11.59 -8.15 13.10
C VAL A 22 -11.03 -7.04 12.20
N GLU A 23 -10.18 -6.16 12.71
CA GLU A 23 -9.53 -5.11 11.90
C GLU A 23 -8.68 -5.70 10.77
N THR A 24 -7.96 -6.79 11.05
CA THR A 24 -7.18 -7.50 10.04
C THR A 24 -8.08 -8.06 8.93
N GLU A 25 -9.22 -8.63 9.28
CA GLU A 25 -10.19 -9.13 8.29
C GLU A 25 -10.89 -8.01 7.51
N ILE A 26 -11.10 -6.84 8.12
CA ILE A 26 -11.58 -5.65 7.41
C ILE A 26 -10.61 -5.25 6.30
N ILE A 27 -9.30 -5.23 6.56
CA ILE A 27 -8.27 -4.91 5.54
C ILE A 27 -8.33 -5.94 4.40
N ARG A 28 -8.43 -7.24 4.74
CA ARG A 28 -8.56 -8.32 3.76
C ARG A 28 -9.78 -8.12 2.87
N LYS A 29 -10.94 -7.81 3.46
CA LYS A 29 -12.18 -7.59 2.70
C LYS A 29 -12.13 -6.31 1.86
N GLN A 30 -11.55 -5.23 2.39
CA GLN A 30 -11.33 -4.00 1.65
C GLN A 30 -10.47 -4.27 0.41
N TYR A 31 -9.40 -5.06 0.54
CA TYR A 31 -8.55 -5.40 -0.60
C TYR A 31 -9.32 -6.19 -1.66
N GLU A 32 -10.06 -7.23 -1.27
CA GLU A 32 -10.87 -8.03 -2.19
C GLU A 32 -11.85 -7.16 -3.02
N LEU A 33 -12.53 -6.22 -2.36
CA LEU A 33 -13.50 -5.33 -3.00
C LEU A 33 -12.85 -4.27 -3.90
N THR A 34 -11.69 -3.74 -3.49
CA THR A 34 -11.04 -2.62 -4.19
C THR A 34 -10.08 -3.07 -5.30
N ARG A 35 -9.52 -4.28 -5.25
CA ARG A 35 -8.60 -4.80 -6.28
C ARG A 35 -9.13 -4.64 -7.71
N PRO A 36 -10.34 -5.11 -8.09
CA PRO A 36 -10.84 -4.93 -9.46
C PRO A 36 -11.07 -3.45 -9.82
N LEU A 37 -11.23 -2.55 -8.84
CA LEU A 37 -11.33 -1.11 -9.09
C LEU A 37 -9.96 -0.50 -9.37
N TYR A 38 -8.92 -0.92 -8.64
CA TYR A 38 -7.54 -0.54 -8.90
C TYR A 38 -7.06 -1.02 -10.28
N GLU A 39 -7.40 -2.25 -10.68
CA GLU A 39 -7.10 -2.76 -12.03
C GLU A 39 -7.76 -1.91 -13.14
N LYS A 40 -9.05 -1.57 -12.97
CA LYS A 40 -9.74 -0.67 -13.91
C LYS A 40 -9.11 0.72 -13.94
N ARG A 41 -8.77 1.28 -12.77
CA ARG A 41 -8.08 2.57 -12.67
C ARG A 41 -6.75 2.53 -13.39
N GLN A 42 -5.97 1.47 -13.17
CA GLN A 42 -4.67 1.24 -13.80
C GLN A 42 -4.76 1.27 -15.33
N ALA A 43 -5.74 0.57 -15.90
CA ALA A 43 -5.99 0.55 -17.34
C ALA A 43 -6.37 1.93 -17.92
N ILE A 44 -6.93 2.83 -17.11
CA ILE A 44 -7.26 4.20 -17.52
C ILE A 44 -6.04 5.11 -17.38
N ILE A 45 -5.36 5.11 -16.23
CA ILE A 45 -4.22 6.01 -15.97
C ILE A 45 -3.03 5.73 -16.89
N SER A 46 -2.85 4.47 -17.34
CA SER A 46 -1.81 4.12 -18.32
C SER A 46 -1.95 4.82 -19.67
N LYS A 47 -3.14 5.38 -19.97
CA LYS A 47 -3.40 6.15 -21.19
C LYS A 47 -3.14 7.65 -21.00
N ILE A 48 -2.87 8.11 -19.78
CA ILE A 48 -2.59 9.51 -19.46
C ILE A 48 -1.08 9.70 -19.54
N PRO A 49 -0.57 10.48 -20.51
CA PRO A 49 0.86 10.76 -20.61
C PRO A 49 1.37 11.41 -19.32
N ASN A 50 2.54 10.99 -18.87
CA ASN A 50 3.23 11.55 -17.69
C ASN A 50 2.43 11.51 -16.38
N PHE A 51 1.45 10.60 -16.26
CA PHE A 51 0.62 10.50 -15.06
C PHE A 51 1.45 10.33 -13.78
N TRP A 52 2.32 9.33 -13.71
CA TRP A 52 3.11 9.05 -12.51
C TRP A 52 4.18 10.12 -12.19
N PRO A 53 4.95 10.64 -13.17
CA PRO A 53 5.78 11.82 -12.97
C PRO A 53 5.03 12.98 -12.30
N LEU A 54 3.84 13.33 -12.80
CA LEU A 54 3.02 14.41 -12.23
C LEU A 54 2.51 14.10 -10.82
N VAL A 55 2.17 12.84 -10.54
CA VAL A 55 1.78 12.41 -9.19
C VAL A 55 2.92 12.59 -8.20
N LEU A 56 4.15 12.25 -8.57
CA LEU A 56 5.31 12.38 -7.69
C LEU A 56 5.78 13.83 -7.54
N GLU A 57 5.66 14.66 -8.57
CA GLU A 57 5.92 16.11 -8.46
C GLU A 57 4.96 16.80 -7.48
N GLN A 58 3.75 16.25 -7.31
CA GLN A 58 2.75 16.72 -6.35
C GLN A 58 2.75 15.91 -5.05
N ALA A 59 3.81 15.13 -4.79
CA ALA A 59 3.90 14.34 -3.58
C ALA A 59 3.96 15.25 -2.34
N PRO A 60 3.34 14.83 -1.22
CA PRO A 60 3.43 15.57 0.03
C PRO A 60 4.86 15.56 0.60
N PRO A 61 5.20 16.49 1.52
CA PRO A 61 6.57 16.65 2.03
C PRO A 61 7.17 15.40 2.68
N ASP A 62 6.34 14.56 3.29
CA ASP A 62 6.68 13.27 3.90
C ASP A 62 7.05 12.18 2.87
N ILE A 63 6.88 12.45 1.58
CA ILE A 63 7.40 11.60 0.49
C ILE A 63 8.58 12.31 -0.19
N ASP A 64 8.43 13.61 -0.49
CA ASP A 64 9.42 14.40 -1.20
C ASP A 64 10.79 14.43 -0.49
N GLU A 65 10.81 14.45 0.85
CA GLU A 65 12.04 14.46 1.64
C GLU A 65 12.96 13.24 1.41
N TYR A 66 12.40 12.14 0.88
CA TYR A 66 13.12 10.91 0.58
C TYR A 66 13.62 10.81 -0.87
N ILE A 67 13.30 11.79 -1.73
CA ILE A 67 13.67 11.79 -3.15
C ILE A 67 14.87 12.71 -3.36
N GLN A 68 16.02 12.15 -3.75
CA GLN A 68 17.18 12.99 -4.08
C GLN A 68 16.99 13.67 -5.45
N PRO A 69 17.67 14.80 -5.71
CA PRO A 69 17.54 15.50 -6.99
C PRO A 69 17.81 14.62 -8.23
N GLN A 70 18.76 13.69 -8.12
CA GLN A 70 19.08 12.74 -9.18
C GLN A 70 17.98 11.69 -9.40
N ASP A 71 17.35 11.22 -8.33
CA ASP A 71 16.23 10.26 -8.39
C ASP A 71 15.00 10.95 -8.98
N SER A 72 14.75 12.21 -8.62
CA SER A 72 13.67 13.02 -9.18
C SER A 72 13.77 13.12 -10.71
N ALA A 73 14.96 13.38 -11.25
CA ALA A 73 15.18 13.45 -12.69
C ALA A 73 14.85 12.11 -13.39
N LEU A 74 15.26 10.98 -12.80
CA LEU A 74 14.95 9.64 -13.30
C LEU A 74 13.44 9.34 -13.25
N LEU A 75 12.80 9.62 -12.12
CA LEU A 75 11.37 9.42 -11.92
C LEU A 75 10.56 10.24 -12.93
N LEU A 76 10.95 11.50 -13.17
CA LEU A 76 10.29 12.37 -14.14
C LEU A 76 10.46 11.90 -15.59
N ALA A 77 11.65 11.41 -15.94
CA ALA A 77 11.96 11.04 -17.32
C ALA A 77 11.46 9.64 -17.70
N ALA A 78 11.58 8.67 -16.79
CA ALA A 78 11.49 7.25 -17.13
C ALA A 78 10.35 6.50 -16.44
N LEU A 79 9.79 6.97 -15.33
CA LEU A 79 8.75 6.22 -14.60
C LEU A 79 7.47 6.09 -15.44
N LYS A 80 7.10 4.85 -15.76
CA LYS A 80 5.89 4.51 -16.54
C LYS A 80 4.77 4.01 -15.66
N ASN A 81 5.08 3.30 -14.59
CA ASN A 81 4.07 2.70 -13.75
C ASN A 81 4.49 2.55 -12.28
N VAL A 82 3.52 2.65 -11.38
CA VAL A 82 3.60 2.20 -9.99
C VAL A 82 2.38 1.34 -9.70
N SER A 83 2.60 0.10 -9.26
CA SER A 83 1.53 -0.82 -8.88
C SER A 83 1.76 -1.41 -7.50
N VAL A 84 0.67 -1.68 -6.79
CA VAL A 84 0.69 -2.26 -5.44
C VAL A 84 -0.13 -3.54 -5.46
N SER A 85 0.46 -4.63 -4.97
CA SER A 85 -0.20 -5.92 -4.75
C SER A 85 -0.03 -6.36 -3.31
N ARG A 86 -0.91 -7.25 -2.84
CA ARG A 86 -0.86 -7.84 -1.50
C ARG A 86 -0.66 -9.34 -1.63
N PHE A 87 0.57 -9.72 -2.00
CA PHE A 87 0.94 -11.07 -2.40
C PHE A 87 0.59 -12.15 -1.37
N ASP A 88 0.65 -11.82 -0.07
CA ASP A 88 0.37 -12.75 1.03
C ASP A 88 -1.12 -13.11 1.18
N ILE A 89 -2.02 -12.37 0.54
CA ILE A 89 -3.47 -12.62 0.60
C ILE A 89 -4.11 -12.82 -0.77
N GLU A 90 -3.28 -12.90 -1.82
CA GLU A 90 -3.71 -13.19 -3.18
C GLU A 90 -3.71 -14.69 -3.45
N ASN A 91 -4.40 -15.12 -4.52
CA ASN A 91 -4.40 -16.51 -4.99
C ASN A 91 -4.82 -17.56 -3.94
N GLY A 92 -5.66 -17.17 -2.98
CA GLY A 92 -6.13 -18.04 -1.90
C GLY A 92 -5.18 -18.15 -0.71
N ALA A 93 -4.11 -17.34 -0.67
CA ALA A 93 -3.24 -17.24 0.49
C ALA A 93 -3.94 -16.54 1.67
N GLN A 94 -3.51 -16.90 2.89
CA GLN A 94 -4.08 -16.42 4.15
C GLN A 94 -3.02 -15.74 5.04
N GLY A 95 -2.00 -15.15 4.41
CA GLY A 95 -0.96 -14.38 5.11
C GLY A 95 -1.46 -13.03 5.61
N ASP A 96 -0.52 -12.18 6.03
CA ASP A 96 -0.84 -10.87 6.59
C ASP A 96 -1.34 -9.91 5.48
N PRO A 97 -2.55 -9.34 5.62
CA PRO A 97 -3.08 -8.42 4.62
C PRO A 97 -2.29 -7.11 4.52
N ARG A 98 -1.37 -6.81 5.43
CA ARG A 98 -0.54 -5.58 5.45
C ARG A 98 0.74 -5.75 4.63
N SER A 99 1.14 -6.98 4.29
CA SER A 99 2.24 -7.25 3.37
C SER A 99 1.91 -6.69 1.98
N VAL A 100 2.79 -5.85 1.46
CA VAL A 100 2.66 -5.22 0.14
C VAL A 100 3.89 -5.47 -0.72
N SER A 101 3.67 -5.62 -2.01
CA SER A 101 4.71 -5.49 -3.03
C SER A 101 4.40 -4.25 -3.86
N ILE A 102 5.36 -3.34 -3.92
CA ILE A 102 5.30 -2.14 -4.75
C ILE A 102 6.22 -2.36 -5.95
N LYS A 103 5.65 -2.37 -7.15
CA LYS A 103 6.39 -2.52 -8.40
C LYS A 103 6.42 -1.19 -9.14
N LEU A 104 7.62 -0.70 -9.40
CA LEU A 104 7.89 0.44 -10.26
C LEU A 104 8.34 -0.07 -11.62
N GLU A 105 7.82 0.50 -12.69
CA GLU A 105 8.22 0.16 -14.06
C GLU A 105 8.78 1.42 -14.73
N PHE A 106 9.99 1.30 -15.23
CA PHE A 106 10.71 2.36 -15.92
C PHE A 106 10.80 2.02 -17.41
N GLY A 107 10.81 3.05 -18.26
CA GLY A 107 11.24 2.89 -19.64
C GLY A 107 12.76 2.98 -19.75
N ASP A 108 13.27 2.97 -20.98
CA ASP A 108 14.70 3.13 -21.27
C ASP A 108 15.33 4.29 -20.48
N ASN A 109 16.42 4.01 -19.78
CA ASN A 109 17.17 4.97 -18.98
C ASN A 109 18.61 4.46 -18.73
N ASP A 110 19.46 5.34 -18.24
CA ASP A 110 20.90 5.05 -18.04
C ASP A 110 21.21 4.29 -16.72
N PHE A 111 20.21 3.99 -15.90
CA PHE A 111 20.38 3.47 -14.53
C PHE A 111 19.92 2.01 -14.36
N PHE A 112 18.93 1.57 -15.12
CA PHE A 112 18.32 0.25 -15.01
C PHE A 112 18.31 -0.48 -16.35
N GLU A 113 18.52 -1.79 -16.28
CA GLU A 113 18.40 -2.75 -17.38
C GLU A 113 17.37 -3.84 -16.97
N ASP A 114 16.75 -4.49 -17.96
CA ASP A 114 15.73 -5.54 -17.77
C ASP A 114 16.27 -6.87 -17.20
#